data_AF-A0A2D9J2H9-F1
#
_entry.id   AF-A0A2D9J2H9-F1
#
_cell.length_a   1.000
_cell.length_b   1.000
_cell.length_c   1.000
_cell.angle_alpha   90.00
_cell.angle_beta   90.00
_cell.angle_gamma   90.00
#
_symmetry.space_group_name_H-M   'P 1'
#
loop_
_entity.id
_entity.type
_entity.pdbx_description
1 polymer ?
#
loop_
_entity_poly.entity_id
_entity_poly.type
_entity_poly.pdbx_seq_one_letter_code
_entity_poly.pdbx_strand_id
1 'polypeptide(L)'
;MSNKRDWGLDMTDVELLVSLQANRAIFVDYVIVQTLMAAVIVYVAYMFRNFSQLIRASAMIGAIISILSVTFFVTGVQMVFFSSASLMSEMAANGSDLANNFMNTIGQTAGDPVSQPTWLTIFGVIQTLINLALTVYMYMFAKWDS
;
A
#
# COMPACT_ATOMS: atom_id res chain seq x y z
N MET A 1 -4.22 -5.53 35.92
CA MET A 1 -2.99 -4.84 36.34
C MET A 1 -2.24 -4.48 35.07
N SER A 2 -2.18 -3.19 34.72
CA SER A 2 -1.39 -2.74 33.57
C SER A 2 0.10 -2.92 33.88
N ASN A 3 0.81 -3.62 33.00
CA ASN A 3 2.25 -3.85 33.13
C ASN A 3 2.98 -2.64 32.54
N LYS A 4 3.03 -1.55 33.32
CA LYS A 4 3.77 -0.33 32.96
C LYS A 4 5.26 -0.58 33.12
N ARG A 5 6.05 -0.37 32.07
CA ARG A 5 7.52 -0.24 32.19
C ARG A 5 7.85 1.15 32.70
N ASP A 6 9.04 1.33 33.30
CA ASP A 6 9.55 2.53 34.01
C ASP A 6 9.49 3.89 33.26
N TRP A 7 8.98 3.89 32.04
CA TRP A 7 8.86 5.02 31.13
C TRP A 7 7.40 5.49 30.96
N GLY A 8 6.47 5.00 31.80
CA GLY A 8 5.06 5.42 31.82
C GLY A 8 4.20 4.85 30.69
N LEU A 9 4.73 3.93 29.88
CA LEU A 9 4.03 3.34 28.73
C LEU A 9 3.36 2.01 29.10
N ASP A 10 2.08 1.88 28.73
CA ASP A 10 1.38 0.60 28.75
C ASP A 10 1.90 -0.28 27.59
N MET A 11 2.02 -1.59 27.81
CA MET A 11 2.63 -2.52 26.84
C MET A 11 1.91 -2.51 25.48
N THR A 12 0.60 -2.26 25.49
CA THR A 12 -0.28 -2.18 24.32
C THR A 12 0.02 -0.98 23.42
N ASP A 13 0.38 0.18 24.00
CA ASP A 13 0.73 1.40 23.25
C ASP A 13 1.99 1.18 22.39
N VAL A 14 2.96 0.45 22.95
CA VAL A 14 4.21 0.12 22.28
C VAL A 14 3.98 -0.86 21.13
N GLU A 15 3.15 -1.89 21.34
CA GLU A 15 2.78 -2.85 20.29
C GLU A 15 2.04 -2.17 19.12
N LEU A 16 1.14 -1.23 19.44
CA LEU A 16 0.42 -0.43 18.44
C LEU A 16 1.38 0.43 17.60
N LEU A 17 2.32 1.14 18.23
CA LEU A 17 3.33 1.93 17.51
C LEU A 17 4.22 1.06 16.60
N VAL A 18 4.68 -0.09 17.11
CA VAL A 18 5.49 -1.02 16.32
C VAL A 18 4.68 -1.54 15.13
N SER A 19 3.39 -1.84 15.32
CA SER A 19 2.50 -2.28 14.23
C SER A 19 2.30 -1.19 13.17
N LEU A 20 2.14 0.07 13.58
CA LEU A 20 2.00 1.22 12.67
C LEU A 20 3.29 1.47 11.89
N GLN A 21 4.44 1.38 12.55
CA GLN A 21 5.73 1.56 11.90
C GLN A 21 6.00 0.44 10.89
N ALA A 22 5.71 -0.81 11.24
CA ALA A 22 5.82 -1.95 10.34
C ALA A 22 4.90 -1.80 9.11
N ASN A 23 3.63 -1.43 9.32
CA ASN A 23 2.68 -1.20 8.24
C ASN A 23 3.11 -0.05 7.31
N ARG A 24 3.65 1.03 7.87
CA ARG A 24 4.15 2.16 7.08
C ARG A 24 5.41 1.81 6.29
N ALA A 25 6.31 1.00 6.84
CA ALA A 25 7.49 0.52 6.12
C ALA A 25 7.09 -0.33 4.91
N ILE A 26 6.14 -1.26 5.09
CA ILE A 26 5.58 -2.08 4.01
C ILE A 26 4.95 -1.20 2.92
N PHE A 27 4.30 -0.10 3.28
CA PHE A 27 3.74 0.85 2.32
C PHE A 27 4.81 1.60 1.50
N VAL A 28 5.92 2.02 2.11
CA VAL A 28 7.02 2.69 1.38
C VAL A 28 7.72 1.71 0.42
N ASP A 29 8.02 0.50 0.89
CA ASP A 29 8.61 -0.55 0.07
C ASP A 29 7.70 -0.89 -1.12
N TYR A 30 6.38 -0.86 -0.92
CA TYR A 30 5.42 -1.05 -1.99
C TYR A 30 5.52 0.01 -3.10
N VAL A 31 5.66 1.29 -2.77
CA VAL A 31 5.75 2.35 -3.80
C VAL A 31 6.92 2.07 -4.74
N ILE A 32 8.04 1.58 -4.17
CA ILE A 32 9.21 1.16 -4.93
C ILE A 32 8.90 -0.09 -5.75
N VAL A 33 8.28 -1.12 -5.16
CA VAL A 33 7.90 -2.37 -5.84
C VAL A 33 6.94 -2.14 -7.01
N GLN A 34 5.91 -1.30 -6.84
CA GLN A 34 4.98 -0.93 -7.92
C GLN A 34 5.69 -0.26 -9.09
N THR A 35 6.59 0.69 -8.77
CA THR A 35 7.35 1.41 -9.79
C THR A 35 8.27 0.46 -10.56
N LEU A 36 8.93 -0.47 -9.86
CA LEU A 36 9.76 -1.51 -10.49
C LEU A 36 8.91 -2.53 -11.27
N MET A 37 7.72 -2.89 -10.78
CA MET A 37 6.83 -3.84 -11.43
C MET A 37 6.39 -3.33 -12.80
N ALA A 38 6.11 -2.03 -12.94
CA ALA A 38 5.82 -1.44 -14.25
C ALA A 38 6.98 -1.64 -15.25
N ALA A 39 8.23 -1.42 -14.82
CA ALA A 39 9.40 -1.68 -15.67
C ALA A 39 9.57 -3.15 -16.03
N VAL A 40 9.33 -4.06 -15.07
CA VAL A 40 9.38 -5.51 -15.29
C VAL A 40 8.32 -5.95 -16.30
N ILE A 41 7.09 -5.45 -16.21
CA ILE A 41 6.00 -5.78 -17.13
C ILE A 41 6.36 -5.35 -18.56
N VAL A 42 6.91 -4.15 -18.74
CA VAL A 42 7.41 -3.67 -20.05
C VAL A 42 8.51 -4.60 -20.57
N TYR A 43 9.48 -4.94 -19.72
CA TYR A 43 10.58 -5.82 -20.10
C TYR A 43 10.11 -7.22 -20.50
N VAL A 44 9.22 -7.83 -19.73
CA VAL A 44 8.67 -9.16 -20.06
C VAL A 44 7.84 -9.09 -21.34
N ALA A 45 7.03 -8.05 -21.54
CA ALA A 45 6.30 -7.86 -22.79
C ALA A 45 7.24 -7.77 -24.00
N TYR A 46 8.35 -7.03 -23.87
CA TYR A 46 9.38 -6.95 -24.90
C TYR A 46 10.06 -8.29 -25.18
N MET A 47 10.38 -9.07 -24.14
CA MET A 47 10.99 -10.40 -24.30
C MET A 47 10.04 -11.38 -25.00
N PHE A 48 8.74 -11.25 -24.76
CA PHE A 48 7.72 -12.14 -25.32
C PHE A 48 7.25 -11.73 -26.72
N ARG A 49 7.78 -10.64 -27.29
CA ARG A 49 7.28 -10.04 -28.54
C ARG A 49 7.26 -10.96 -29.76
N ASN A 50 8.26 -11.85 -29.86
CA ASN A 50 8.44 -12.75 -31.01
C ASN A 50 7.72 -14.11 -30.84
N PHE A 51 7.05 -14.32 -29.70
CA PHE A 51 6.30 -15.56 -29.45
C PHE A 51 4.90 -15.52 -30.10
N SER A 52 4.29 -16.69 -30.20
CA SER A 52 2.91 -16.82 -30.66
C SER A 52 1.95 -16.02 -29.77
N GLN A 53 0.83 -15.59 -30.37
CA GLN A 53 -0.19 -14.80 -29.66
C GLN A 53 -0.71 -15.50 -28.40
N LEU A 54 -0.79 -16.83 -28.41
CA LEU A 54 -1.25 -17.62 -27.26
C LEU A 54 -0.28 -17.49 -26.06
N ILE A 55 1.03 -17.54 -26.30
CA ILE A 55 2.05 -17.41 -25.26
C ILE A 55 2.11 -15.97 -24.73
N ARG A 56 1.93 -14.97 -25.61
CA ARG A 56 1.83 -13.57 -25.21
C ARG A 56 0.59 -13.32 -24.34
N ALA A 57 -0.54 -13.91 -24.70
CA ALA A 57 -1.78 -13.80 -23.94
C ALA A 57 -1.68 -14.46 -22.55
N SER A 58 -1.03 -15.61 -22.43
CA SER A 58 -0.84 -16.25 -21.12
C SER A 58 0.07 -15.42 -20.21
N ALA A 59 1.16 -14.87 -20.75
CA ALA A 59 2.06 -13.98 -20.02
C ALA A 59 1.35 -12.67 -19.59
N MET A 60 0.49 -12.11 -20.44
CA MET A 60 -0.36 -10.96 -20.11
C MET A 60 -1.28 -11.24 -18.92
N ILE A 61 -1.96 -12.40 -18.92
CA ILE A 61 -2.86 -12.79 -17.82
C ILE A 61 -2.07 -12.89 -16.51
N GLY A 62 -0.86 -13.48 -16.54
CA GLY A 62 0.02 -13.53 -15.38
C GLY A 62 0.38 -12.13 -14.85
N ALA A 63 0.72 -11.19 -15.73
CA ALA A 63 1.01 -9.81 -15.36
C ALA A 63 -0.21 -9.09 -14.75
N ILE A 64 -1.41 -9.29 -15.32
CA ILE A 64 -2.66 -8.73 -14.78
C ILE A 64 -2.93 -9.25 -13.37
N ILE A 65 -2.81 -10.56 -13.15
CA ILE A 65 -3.00 -11.17 -11.82
C ILE A 65 -2.02 -10.58 -10.81
N SER A 66 -0.76 -10.39 -11.20
CA SER A 66 0.24 -9.75 -10.35
C SER A 66 -0.14 -8.32 -9.97
N ILE A 67 -0.54 -7.49 -10.95
CA ILE A 67 -1.02 -6.10 -10.69
C ILE A 67 -2.17 -6.08 -9.68
N LEU A 68 -3.17 -6.95 -9.88
CA LEU A 68 -4.33 -7.01 -9.00
C LEU A 68 -3.97 -7.48 -7.60
N SER A 69 -3.13 -8.51 -7.47
CA SER A 69 -2.70 -9.05 -6.18
C SER A 69 -1.98 -7.98 -5.35
N VAL A 70 -1.09 -7.23 -6.00
CA VAL A 70 -0.32 -6.13 -5.41
C VAL A 70 -1.26 -4.97 -5.00
N THR A 71 -2.27 -4.66 -5.81
CA THR A 71 -3.30 -3.64 -5.49
C THR A 71 -4.14 -4.01 -4.27
N PHE A 72 -4.63 -5.25 -4.20
CA PHE A 72 -5.44 -5.72 -3.06
C PHE A 72 -4.62 -5.79 -1.77
N PHE A 73 -3.38 -6.28 -1.85
CA PHE A 73 -2.48 -6.33 -0.69
C PHE A 73 -2.31 -4.96 -0.05
N VAL A 74 -2.09 -3.92 -0.85
CA VAL A 74 -1.92 -2.56 -0.31
C VAL A 74 -3.19 -1.95 0.23
N THR A 75 -4.32 -2.21 -0.41
CA THR A 75 -5.60 -1.79 0.15
C THR A 75 -5.79 -2.41 1.54
N GLY A 76 -5.43 -3.69 1.71
CA GLY A 76 -5.41 -4.36 3.00
C GLY A 76 -4.48 -3.70 4.03
N VAL A 77 -3.21 -3.47 3.69
CA VAL A 77 -2.24 -2.84 4.60
C VAL A 77 -2.65 -1.42 4.98
N GLN A 78 -3.18 -0.64 4.03
CA GLN A 78 -3.70 0.71 4.30
C GLN A 78 -4.87 0.68 5.28
N MET A 79 -5.84 -0.22 5.09
CA MET A 79 -6.96 -0.38 6.01
C MET A 79 -6.49 -0.69 7.44
N VAL A 80 -5.51 -1.60 7.59
CA VAL A 80 -4.94 -1.92 8.91
C VAL A 80 -4.24 -0.70 9.51
N PHE A 81 -3.46 0.04 8.72
CA PHE A 81 -2.79 1.25 9.19
C PHE A 81 -3.77 2.30 9.72
N PHE A 82 -4.82 2.62 8.96
CA PHE A 82 -5.80 3.63 9.38
C PHE A 82 -6.65 3.16 10.56
N SER A 83 -6.92 1.86 10.67
CA SER A 83 -7.56 1.27 11.87
C SER A 83 -6.67 1.45 13.11
N SER A 84 -5.39 1.07 13.03
CA SER A 84 -4.44 1.25 14.12
C SER A 84 -4.24 2.73 14.49
N ALA A 85 -4.24 3.64 13.51
CA ALA A 85 -4.13 5.07 13.76
C ALA A 85 -5.38 5.63 14.44
N SER A 86 -6.57 5.15 14.08
CA SER A 86 -7.83 5.51 14.74
C SER A 86 -7.85 5.03 16.20
N LEU A 87 -7.34 3.83 16.48
CA LEU A 87 -7.16 3.35 17.86
C LEU A 87 -6.21 4.27 18.66
N MET A 88 -5.11 4.73 18.05
CA MET A 88 -4.24 5.71 18.71
C MET A 88 -4.96 7.05 18.96
N SER A 89 -5.77 7.52 18.03
CA SER A 89 -6.57 8.74 18.24
C SER A 89 -7.53 8.61 19.43
N GLU A 90 -8.17 7.45 19.58
CA GLU A 90 -9.04 7.15 20.73
C GLU A 90 -8.25 7.08 22.05
N MET A 91 -7.06 6.47 22.02
CA MET A 91 -6.18 6.42 23.20
C MET A 91 -5.66 7.81 23.61
N ALA A 92 -5.41 8.69 22.64
CA ALA A 92 -5.04 10.08 22.88
C ALA A 92 -6.19 10.82 23.58
N ALA A 93 -7.42 10.63 23.12
CA ALA A 93 -8.63 11.19 23.76
C ALA A 93 -8.85 10.68 25.19
N ASN A 94 -8.46 9.43 25.47
CA ASN A 94 -8.51 8.83 26.80
C ASN A 94 -7.31 9.19 27.70
N GLY A 95 -6.39 10.06 27.25
CA GLY A 95 -5.31 10.61 28.07
C GLY A 95 -3.96 9.91 27.96
N SER A 96 -3.70 9.09 26.93
CA SER A 96 -2.35 8.55 26.68
C SER A 96 -1.41 9.66 26.17
N ASP A 97 -0.35 9.95 26.92
CA ASP A 97 0.68 10.96 26.55
C ASP A 97 1.37 10.61 25.24
N LEU A 98 1.65 9.32 25.00
CA LEU A 98 2.31 8.85 23.79
C LEU A 98 1.39 9.00 22.57
N ALA A 99 0.12 8.65 22.72
CA ALA A 99 -0.86 8.82 21.65
C ALA A 99 -1.10 10.31 21.35
N ASN A 100 -1.16 11.17 22.37
CA ASN A 100 -1.25 12.63 22.21
C ASN A 100 -0.05 13.20 21.46
N ASN A 101 1.17 12.75 21.78
CA ASN A 101 2.37 13.16 21.05
C ASN A 101 2.35 12.69 19.59
N PHE A 102 1.88 11.47 19.33
CA PHE A 102 1.72 10.96 17.97
C PHE A 102 0.70 11.79 17.17
N MET A 103 -0.49 12.05 17.73
CA MET A 103 -1.55 12.86 17.10
C MET A 103 -1.09 14.29 16.82
N ASN A 104 -0.41 14.94 17.76
CA ASN A 104 0.21 16.25 17.57
C ASN A 104 1.27 16.25 16.45
N THR A 105 2.05 15.17 16.33
CA THR A 105 3.09 15.04 15.29
C THR A 105 2.49 14.92 13.89
N ILE A 106 1.37 14.20 13.77
CA ILE A 106 0.67 14.05 12.47
C ILE A 106 -0.34 15.17 12.20
N GLY A 107 -0.45 16.16 13.11
CA GLY A 107 -1.33 17.31 12.98
C GLY A 107 -2.83 16.97 13.05
N GLN A 108 -3.20 15.88 13.72
CA GLN A 108 -4.59 15.48 13.89
C GLN A 108 -5.08 15.69 15.33
N THR A 109 -6.36 16.01 15.48
CA THR A 109 -7.01 16.18 16.78
C THR A 109 -7.32 14.80 17.39
N ALA A 110 -7.00 14.65 18.68
CA ALA A 110 -7.33 13.43 19.42
C ALA A 110 -8.84 13.20 19.46
N GLY A 111 -9.26 11.95 19.26
CA GLY A 111 -10.67 11.54 19.25
C GLY A 111 -11.34 11.54 17.87
N ASP A 112 -10.71 12.16 16.86
CA ASP A 112 -11.21 12.09 15.49
C ASP A 112 -10.74 10.81 14.80
N PRO A 113 -11.60 10.13 14.00
CA PRO A 113 -11.21 8.95 13.25
C PRO A 113 -10.16 9.29 12.18
N VAL A 114 -9.06 8.53 12.16
CA VAL A 114 -8.00 8.71 11.18
C VAL A 114 -8.35 7.96 9.91
N SER A 115 -8.91 8.66 8.93
CA SER A 115 -9.30 8.07 7.64
C SER A 115 -8.26 8.27 6.54
N GLN A 116 -8.26 7.37 5.56
CA GLN A 116 -7.48 7.54 4.34
C GLN A 116 -7.89 8.81 3.58
N PRO A 117 -6.94 9.64 3.12
CA PRO A 117 -7.27 10.75 2.24
C PRO A 117 -7.90 10.25 0.93
N THR A 118 -9.07 10.80 0.55
CA THR A 118 -9.83 10.37 -0.64
C THR A 118 -9.03 10.44 -1.94
N TRP A 119 -8.15 11.44 -2.06
CA TRP A 119 -7.29 11.60 -3.24
C TRP A 119 -6.34 10.41 -3.44
N LEU A 120 -5.89 9.77 -2.35
CA LEU A 120 -4.97 8.64 -2.41
C LEU A 120 -5.67 7.40 -2.99
N THR A 121 -6.94 7.20 -2.63
CA THR A 121 -7.79 6.15 -3.20
C THR A 121 -8.06 6.41 -4.68
N ILE A 122 -8.41 7.65 -5.05
CA ILE A 122 -8.69 8.02 -6.45
C ILE A 122 -7.46 7.79 -7.33
N PHE A 123 -6.29 8.30 -6.94
CA PHE A 123 -5.07 8.08 -7.73
C PHE A 123 -4.68 6.61 -7.79
N GLY A 124 -4.86 5.86 -6.69
CA GLY A 124 -4.61 4.42 -6.68
C GLY A 124 -5.43 3.67 -7.73
N VAL A 125 -6.74 3.96 -7.81
CA VAL A 125 -7.63 3.34 -8.81
C VAL A 125 -7.24 3.73 -10.23
N ILE A 126 -6.99 5.02 -10.49
CA ILE A 126 -6.58 5.51 -11.81
C ILE A 126 -5.27 4.83 -12.25
N GLN A 127 -4.29 4.75 -11.35
CA GLN A 127 -3.01 4.12 -11.62
C GLN A 127 -3.17 2.62 -11.93
N THR A 128 -4.02 1.90 -11.20
CA THR A 128 -4.29 0.48 -11.51
C THR A 128 -4.92 0.33 -12.89
N LEU A 129 -5.90 1.17 -13.25
CA LEU A 129 -6.53 1.12 -14.58
C LEU A 129 -5.53 1.40 -15.71
N ILE A 130 -4.67 2.41 -15.55
CA ILE A 130 -3.61 2.72 -16.52
C ILE A 130 -2.67 1.53 -16.70
N ASN A 131 -2.21 0.91 -15.61
CA ASN A 131 -1.33 -0.25 -15.67
C ASN A 131 -1.97 -1.45 -16.36
N LEU A 132 -3.26 -1.71 -16.10
CA LEU A 132 -4.00 -2.78 -16.78
C LEU A 132 -4.11 -2.51 -18.28
N ALA A 133 -4.50 -1.30 -18.67
CA ALA A 133 -4.62 -0.92 -20.08
C ALA A 133 -3.27 -1.00 -20.82
N LEU A 134 -2.20 -0.48 -20.21
CA LEU A 134 -0.85 -0.57 -20.76
C LEU A 134 -0.37 -2.02 -20.87
N THR A 135 -0.67 -2.87 -19.88
CA THR A 135 -0.31 -4.30 -19.94
C THR A 135 -0.97 -4.98 -21.13
N VAL A 136 -2.28 -4.80 -21.31
CA VAL A 136 -2.98 -5.37 -22.47
C VAL A 136 -2.40 -4.84 -23.77
N TYR A 137 -2.17 -3.53 -23.85
CA TYR A 137 -1.57 -2.90 -25.03
C TYR A 137 -0.20 -3.49 -25.37
N MET A 138 0.72 -3.54 -24.40
CA MET A 138 2.09 -4.01 -24.60
C MET A 138 2.15 -5.48 -25.03
N TYR A 139 1.33 -6.34 -24.43
CA TYR A 139 1.38 -7.76 -24.74
C TYR A 139 0.65 -8.11 -26.04
N MET A 140 -0.40 -7.39 -26.42
CA MET A 140 -1.25 -7.79 -27.55
C MET A 140 -1.05 -6.93 -28.80
N PHE A 141 -0.79 -5.63 -28.63
CA PHE A 141 -0.90 -4.66 -29.73
C PHE A 141 0.38 -3.87 -30.00
N ALA A 142 1.30 -3.79 -29.04
CA ALA A 142 2.53 -3.03 -29.22
C ALA A 142 3.34 -3.59 -30.41
N LYS A 143 3.64 -2.68 -31.34
CA LYS A 143 4.60 -2.88 -32.40
C LYS A 143 5.94 -2.41 -31.87
N TRP A 144 6.71 -3.35 -31.37
CA TRP A 144 8.10 -3.10 -30.99
C TRP A 144 8.87 -2.82 -32.28
N ASP A 145 9.55 -1.68 -32.37
CA ASP A 145 10.31 -1.31 -33.58
C ASP A 145 11.25 -2.45 -33.98
N SER A 146 11.27 -2.70 -35.29
CA SER A 146 11.95 -3.84 -35.94
C SER A 146 13.45 -3.64 -36.06
#